data_AF-A0A7V9AUT2-F1
#
_entry.id   AF-A0A7V9AUT2-F1
#
_cell.length_a   1.000
_cell.length_b   1.000
_cell.length_c   1.000
_cell.angle_alpha   90.00
_cell.angle_beta   90.00
_cell.angle_gamma   90.00
#
_symmetry.space_group_name_H-M   'P 1'
#
loop_
_entity.id
_entity.type
_entity.pdbx_description
1 polymer ?
#
loop_
_entity_poly.entity_id
_entity_poly.type
_entity_poly.pdbx_seq_one_letter_code
_entity_poly.pdbx_strand_id
1 'polypeptide(L)'
;MDDEVGIIKVVSPEGQPRGVLINHACHPTVLGPDNLLMTGDFPAFVIQRIETALGTGSFALFVNGAQGNISTGHSSELSAIGIITPGRTFERAEELGHRLAEVVLAALPTIPTFDDLRLSVSSATIHLPFNRYPPRAETTAALSAAQSDLDALERSGAAPGQIGPAKTRRLYASIRNFYALEAEALPDGRLPTEIQAIRLGSALLVAVPGELFVEIALRLKAETDHPLFIMGITNGYMGYLPNRDAYRSGGYEVVSAKVTEAAEDLLVGAIRDLDRRLFSEAA
;
A
#
# COMPACT_ATOMS: atom_id res chain seq x y z
N MET A 1 -14.21 2.35 1.36
CA MET A 1 -13.27 3.07 0.47
C MET A 1 -12.84 4.33 1.20
N ASP A 2 -11.58 4.75 1.02
CA ASP A 2 -11.11 6.06 1.49
C ASP A 2 -11.17 7.01 0.29
N ASP A 3 -12.13 7.92 0.33
CA ASP A 3 -12.42 8.83 -0.77
C ASP A 3 -11.59 10.13 -0.67
N GLU A 4 -10.74 10.24 0.35
CA GLU A 4 -9.91 11.40 0.58
C GLU A 4 -8.64 11.37 -0.28
N VAL A 5 -8.17 12.57 -0.62
CA VAL A 5 -6.87 12.81 -1.22
C VAL A 5 -6.12 13.76 -0.29
N GLY A 6 -5.07 13.27 0.36
CA GLY A 6 -4.20 14.12 1.16
C GLY A 6 -3.35 15.00 0.26
N ILE A 7 -3.30 16.31 0.55
CA ILE A 7 -2.50 17.27 -0.23
C ILE A 7 -1.64 18.10 0.72
N ILE A 8 -0.34 18.15 0.47
CA ILE A 8 0.58 19.11 1.10
C ILE A 8 1.12 20.01 0.00
N LYS A 9 0.99 21.33 0.18
CA LYS A 9 1.44 22.34 -0.78
C LYS A 9 2.54 23.19 -0.16
N VAL A 10 3.65 23.34 -0.89
CA VAL A 10 4.73 24.30 -0.59
C VAL A 10 4.66 25.42 -1.61
N VAL A 11 4.72 26.66 -1.15
CA VAL A 11 4.67 27.87 -2.00
C VAL A 11 5.95 28.69 -1.87
N SER A 12 6.29 29.46 -2.91
CA SER A 12 7.32 30.49 -2.83
C SER A 12 6.86 31.69 -1.99
N PRO A 13 7.75 32.62 -1.61
CA PRO A 13 7.36 33.87 -0.93
C PRO A 13 6.33 34.70 -1.72
N GLU A 14 6.29 34.55 -3.05
CA GLU A 14 5.32 35.20 -3.94
C GLU A 14 3.99 34.44 -4.04
N GLY A 15 3.83 33.34 -3.28
CA GLY A 15 2.61 32.52 -3.24
C GLY A 15 2.48 31.50 -4.37
N GLN A 16 3.50 31.34 -5.22
CA GLN A 16 3.47 30.36 -6.31
C GLN A 16 3.69 28.94 -5.76
N PRO A 17 2.81 27.95 -6.04
CA PRO A 17 3.07 26.55 -5.68
C PRO A 17 4.38 26.07 -6.29
N ARG A 18 5.24 25.44 -5.47
CA ARG A 18 6.55 24.89 -5.86
C ARG A 18 6.64 23.39 -5.65
N GLY A 19 5.95 22.86 -4.63
CA GLY A 19 5.91 21.43 -4.35
C GLY A 19 4.49 21.02 -3.98
N VAL A 20 4.04 19.90 -4.53
CA VAL A 20 2.75 19.30 -4.19
C VAL A 20 2.96 17.82 -3.86
N LEU A 21 2.68 17.42 -2.63
CA LEU A 21 2.60 16.01 -2.26
C LEU A 21 1.13 15.56 -2.31
N ILE A 22 0.89 14.44 -2.97
CA ILE A 22 -0.40 13.76 -3.11
C ILE A 22 -0.31 12.45 -2.35
N ASN A 23 -1.23 12.22 -1.40
CA ASN A 23 -1.40 10.95 -0.71
C ASN A 23 -2.76 10.37 -1.03
N HIS A 24 -2.79 9.18 -1.65
CA HIS A 24 -4.04 8.54 -2.05
C HIS A 24 -3.95 7.01 -1.94
N ALA A 25 -4.99 6.39 -1.39
CA ALA A 25 -5.06 4.97 -1.10
C ALA A 25 -5.57 4.17 -2.32
N CYS A 26 -4.71 3.91 -3.30
CA CYS A 26 -5.07 3.08 -4.45
C CYS A 26 -3.83 2.44 -5.09
N HIS A 27 -3.88 1.14 -5.34
CA HIS A 27 -2.78 0.42 -5.99
C HIS A 27 -2.49 0.95 -7.41
N PRO A 28 -1.21 1.23 -7.74
CA PRO A 28 -0.77 1.56 -9.10
C PRO A 28 -0.73 0.30 -9.98
N THR A 29 -1.91 -0.24 -10.26
CA THR A 29 -2.11 -1.52 -10.95
C THR A 29 -3.16 -1.40 -12.06
N VAL A 30 -3.34 -0.20 -12.63
CA VAL A 30 -4.24 -0.04 -13.78
C VAL A 30 -3.78 -0.95 -14.91
N LEU A 31 -2.48 -0.97 -15.21
CA LEU A 31 -1.91 -1.84 -16.22
C LEU A 31 -1.85 -3.29 -15.74
N GLY A 32 -2.15 -4.21 -16.67
CA GLY A 32 -2.27 -5.65 -16.42
C GLY A 32 -0.94 -6.41 -16.42
N PRO A 33 -0.97 -7.70 -16.05
CA PRO A 33 0.21 -8.58 -16.10
C PRO A 33 0.75 -8.81 -17.53
N ASP A 34 -0.01 -8.42 -18.55
CA ASP A 34 0.36 -8.43 -19.97
C ASP A 34 1.14 -7.19 -20.42
N ASN A 35 1.20 -6.13 -19.61
CA ASN A 35 2.06 -4.98 -19.90
C ASN A 35 3.53 -5.29 -19.57
N LEU A 36 4.39 -5.22 -20.59
CA LEU A 36 5.84 -5.45 -20.46
C LEU A 36 6.67 -4.16 -20.52
N LEU A 37 6.01 -2.99 -20.53
CA LEU A 37 6.67 -1.69 -20.61
C LEU A 37 6.90 -1.11 -19.21
N MET A 38 8.03 -0.43 -19.03
CA MET A 38 8.30 0.36 -17.82
C MET A 38 7.35 1.56 -17.75
N THR A 39 6.76 1.77 -16.58
CA THR A 39 5.71 2.77 -16.36
C THR A 39 5.60 3.09 -14.88
N GLY A 40 5.20 4.33 -14.57
CA GLY A 40 4.79 4.71 -13.21
C GLY A 40 3.29 4.55 -12.97
N ASP A 41 2.56 3.90 -13.90
CA ASP A 41 1.10 3.68 -13.87
C ASP A 41 0.32 5.00 -13.71
N PHE A 42 -0.92 4.97 -13.19
CA PHE A 42 -1.72 6.19 -13.03
C PHE A 42 -1.02 7.31 -12.22
N PRO A 43 -0.19 7.05 -11.18
CA PRO A 43 0.53 8.10 -10.47
C PRO A 43 1.44 8.96 -11.35
N ALA A 44 2.07 8.37 -12.38
CA ALA A 44 2.91 9.13 -13.31
C ALA A 44 2.09 10.20 -14.06
N PHE A 45 0.87 9.85 -14.48
CA PHE A 45 -0.03 10.79 -15.15
C PHE A 45 -0.57 11.85 -14.18
N VAL A 46 -0.76 11.52 -12.90
CA VAL A 46 -1.10 12.52 -11.85
C VAL A 46 0.01 13.57 -11.75
N ILE A 47 1.25 13.11 -11.57
CA ILE A 47 2.44 13.96 -11.40
C ILE A 47 2.62 14.84 -12.65
N GLN A 48 2.66 14.22 -13.84
CA GLN A 48 2.85 14.93 -15.10
C GLN A 48 1.80 16.02 -15.31
N ARG A 49 0.53 15.72 -15.03
CA ARG A 49 -0.57 16.68 -15.19
C ARG A 49 -0.45 17.87 -14.24
N ILE A 50 -0.11 17.62 -12.98
CA ILE A 50 0.10 18.68 -11.99
C ILE A 50 1.30 19.54 -12.34
N GLU A 51 2.44 18.94 -12.67
CA GLU A 51 3.66 19.68 -13.03
C GLU A 51 3.46 20.52 -14.29
N THR A 52 2.76 19.98 -15.30
CA THR A 52 2.39 20.73 -16.50
C THR A 52 1.51 21.94 -16.17
N ALA A 53 0.53 21.78 -15.28
CA ALA A 53 -0.37 22.86 -14.89
C ALA A 53 0.31 23.95 -14.05
N LEU A 54 1.26 23.57 -13.20
CA LEU A 54 2.00 24.50 -12.33
C LEU A 54 3.18 25.19 -13.03
N GLY A 55 3.65 24.63 -14.14
CA GLY A 55 4.74 25.20 -14.93
C GLY A 55 6.13 24.99 -14.32
N THR A 56 7.11 25.68 -14.88
CA THR A 56 8.53 25.47 -14.55
C THR A 56 8.87 25.86 -13.11
N GLY A 57 9.73 25.05 -12.48
CA GLY A 57 10.14 25.25 -11.10
C GLY A 57 9.13 24.74 -10.07
N SER A 58 8.18 23.92 -10.48
CA SER A 58 7.25 23.19 -9.62
C SER A 58 7.44 21.69 -9.79
N PHE A 59 7.25 20.92 -8.73
CA PHE A 59 7.28 19.45 -8.78
C PHE A 59 6.12 18.84 -8.01
N ALA A 60 5.75 17.61 -8.37
CA ALA A 60 4.74 16.84 -7.66
C ALA A 60 5.30 15.49 -7.18
N LEU A 61 4.84 15.04 -6.01
CA LEU A 61 5.18 13.76 -5.41
C LEU A 61 3.92 12.97 -5.13
N PHE A 62 3.84 11.73 -5.59
CA PHE A 62 2.76 10.81 -5.24
C PHE A 62 3.25 9.81 -4.20
N VAL A 63 2.48 9.63 -3.13
CA VAL A 63 2.77 8.69 -2.04
C VAL A 63 1.54 7.82 -1.78
N ASN A 64 1.74 6.50 -1.79
CA ASN A 64 0.66 5.55 -1.58
C ASN A 64 0.06 5.69 -0.16
N GLY A 65 -1.27 5.68 -0.10
CA GLY A 65 -2.05 5.58 1.13
C GLY A 65 -2.11 4.16 1.70
N ALA A 66 -3.12 3.89 2.52
CA ALA A 66 -3.51 2.54 2.92
C ALA A 66 -4.21 1.79 1.76
N GLN A 67 -3.42 1.41 0.77
CA GLN A 67 -3.90 0.86 -0.50
C GLN A 67 -4.16 -0.64 -0.50
N GLY A 68 -3.84 -1.37 0.58
CA GLY A 68 -3.67 -2.83 0.60
C GLY A 68 -4.85 -3.63 0.06
N ASN A 69 -6.08 -3.13 0.17
CA ASN A 69 -7.28 -3.76 -0.40
C ASN A 69 -8.02 -2.86 -1.39
N ILE A 70 -7.36 -1.83 -1.92
CA ILE A 70 -7.93 -0.88 -2.88
C ILE A 70 -7.22 -0.96 -4.22
N SER A 71 -7.99 -1.25 -5.26
CA SER A 71 -7.52 -1.39 -6.64
C SER A 71 -8.49 -0.73 -7.61
N THR A 72 -8.13 -0.73 -8.89
CA THR A 72 -8.84 0.01 -9.95
C THR A 72 -9.97 -0.79 -10.61
N GLY A 73 -10.61 -1.69 -9.85
CA GLY A 73 -11.80 -2.46 -10.28
C GLY A 73 -11.52 -3.85 -10.85
N HIS A 74 -10.31 -4.39 -10.66
CA HIS A 74 -9.97 -5.77 -11.01
C HIS A 74 -9.71 -6.62 -9.75
N SER A 75 -9.70 -7.95 -9.89
CA SER A 75 -9.35 -8.86 -8.80
C SER A 75 -7.83 -9.00 -8.68
N SER A 76 -7.29 -8.73 -7.48
CA SER A 76 -5.88 -8.93 -7.13
C SER A 76 -5.45 -10.38 -7.37
N GLU A 77 -6.27 -11.33 -6.94
CA GLU A 77 -5.99 -12.76 -7.09
C GLU A 77 -5.89 -13.17 -8.57
N LEU A 78 -6.89 -12.79 -9.38
CA LEU A 78 -6.90 -13.11 -10.80
C LEU A 78 -5.70 -12.46 -11.51
N SER A 79 -5.37 -11.22 -11.15
CA SER A 79 -4.18 -10.53 -11.66
C SER A 79 -2.90 -11.28 -11.29
N ALA A 80 -2.77 -11.74 -10.04
CA ALA A 80 -1.59 -12.43 -9.54
C ALA A 80 -1.35 -13.80 -10.20
N ILE A 81 -2.40 -14.46 -10.71
CA ILE A 81 -2.28 -15.69 -11.52
C ILE A 81 -2.19 -15.42 -13.03
N GLY A 82 -2.05 -14.16 -13.43
CA GLY A 82 -1.82 -13.76 -14.83
C GLY A 82 -3.09 -13.71 -15.69
N ILE A 83 -4.28 -13.61 -15.10
CA ILE A 83 -5.51 -13.42 -15.87
C ILE A 83 -5.61 -11.96 -16.31
N ILE A 84 -5.69 -11.78 -17.63
CA ILE A 84 -5.84 -10.46 -18.27
C ILE A 84 -7.30 -10.01 -18.09
N THR A 85 -7.47 -8.88 -17.41
CA THR A 85 -8.79 -8.24 -17.24
C THR A 85 -8.90 -7.09 -18.22
N PRO A 86 -9.98 -7.01 -19.04
CA PRO A 86 -10.18 -5.90 -19.98
C PRO A 86 -10.18 -4.52 -19.32
N GLY A 87 -9.78 -3.49 -20.07
CA GLY A 87 -9.77 -2.10 -19.60
C GLY A 87 -8.52 -1.68 -18.82
N ARG A 88 -7.52 -2.56 -18.72
CA ARG A 88 -6.24 -2.32 -18.03
C ARG A 88 -5.19 -1.77 -18.99
N THR A 89 -5.41 -0.56 -19.50
CA THR A 89 -4.61 0.08 -20.58
C THR A 89 -3.96 1.39 -20.15
N PHE A 90 -3.03 1.90 -20.98
CA PHE A 90 -2.38 3.20 -20.74
C PHE A 90 -3.38 4.35 -20.79
N GLU A 91 -4.34 4.31 -21.71
CA GLU A 91 -5.40 5.31 -21.82
C GLU A 91 -6.24 5.35 -20.54
N ARG A 92 -6.50 4.18 -19.93
CA ARG A 92 -7.21 4.11 -18.65
C ARG A 92 -6.36 4.66 -17.50
N ALA A 93 -5.06 4.37 -17.49
CA ALA A 93 -4.14 4.88 -16.47
C ALA A 93 -4.04 6.41 -16.54
N GLU A 94 -3.96 6.96 -17.75
CA GLU A 94 -3.98 8.38 -18.02
C GLU A 94 -5.31 9.03 -17.61
N GLU A 95 -6.45 8.44 -17.99
CA GLU A 95 -7.78 8.94 -17.60
C GLU A 95 -7.92 9.02 -16.06
N LEU A 96 -7.54 7.95 -15.35
CA LEU A 96 -7.61 7.91 -13.90
C LEU A 96 -6.64 8.90 -13.24
N GLY A 97 -5.41 9.00 -13.75
CA GLY A 97 -4.42 9.94 -13.25
C GLY A 97 -4.84 11.40 -13.45
N HIS A 98 -5.38 11.74 -14.62
CA HIS A 98 -5.93 13.06 -14.89
C HIS A 98 -7.11 13.40 -13.99
N ARG A 99 -8.06 12.47 -13.79
CA ARG A 99 -9.19 12.70 -12.88
C ARG A 99 -8.75 13.05 -11.46
N LEU A 100 -7.75 12.34 -10.94
CA LEU A 100 -7.19 12.64 -9.62
C LEU A 100 -6.43 13.97 -9.61
N ALA A 101 -5.63 14.26 -10.65
CA ALA A 101 -4.91 15.52 -10.77
C ALA A 101 -5.84 16.74 -10.80
N GLU A 102 -6.97 16.67 -11.52
CA GLU A 102 -7.93 17.79 -11.57
C GLU A 102 -8.53 18.08 -10.19
N VAL A 103 -8.82 17.05 -9.38
CA VAL A 103 -9.27 17.24 -7.99
C VAL A 103 -8.19 17.92 -7.15
N VAL A 104 -6.93 17.50 -7.28
CA VAL A 104 -5.81 18.11 -6.56
C VAL A 104 -5.62 19.57 -6.97
N LEU A 105 -5.57 19.86 -8.27
CA LEU A 105 -5.40 21.21 -8.82
C LEU A 105 -6.51 22.15 -8.39
N ALA A 106 -7.76 21.68 -8.39
CA ALA A 106 -8.91 22.45 -7.92
C ALA A 106 -8.84 22.78 -6.41
N ALA A 107 -8.24 21.90 -5.62
CA ALA A 107 -8.06 22.10 -4.19
C ALA A 107 -6.87 23.01 -3.84
N LEU A 108 -5.83 23.10 -4.68
CA LEU A 108 -4.62 23.88 -4.35
C LEU A 108 -4.88 25.31 -3.86
N PRO A 109 -5.79 26.12 -4.46
CA PRO A 109 -6.05 27.49 -4.00
C PRO A 109 -6.71 27.57 -2.62
N THR A 110 -7.37 26.50 -2.15
CA THR A 110 -8.10 26.49 -0.88
C THR A 110 -7.22 26.09 0.32
N ILE A 111 -6.04 25.52 0.04
CA ILE A 111 -5.11 25.07 1.09
C ILE A 111 -4.36 26.28 1.68
N PRO A 112 -4.54 26.60 2.97
CA PRO A 112 -3.81 27.68 3.63
C PRO A 112 -2.33 27.33 3.76
N THR A 113 -1.48 28.37 3.76
CA THR A 113 -0.02 28.23 3.91
C THR A 113 0.45 29.08 5.07
N PHE A 114 1.45 28.57 5.78
CA PHE A 114 2.02 29.19 6.97
C PHE A 114 3.54 29.22 6.83
N ASP A 115 4.16 30.26 7.38
CA ASP A 115 5.60 30.53 7.37
C ASP A 115 6.33 29.93 8.59
N ASP A 116 5.65 29.83 9.73
CA ASP A 116 6.14 29.12 10.92
C ASP A 116 5.44 27.76 11.07
N LEU A 117 6.20 26.68 10.86
CA LEU A 117 5.70 25.32 10.97
C LEU A 117 6.55 24.51 11.95
N ARG A 118 5.86 23.86 12.91
CA ARG A 118 6.51 22.92 13.81
C ARG A 118 6.82 21.63 13.07
N LEU A 119 8.10 21.28 13.01
CA LEU A 119 8.58 20.02 12.48
C LEU A 119 9.15 19.16 13.62
N SER A 120 8.65 17.95 13.77
CA SER A 120 9.22 16.97 14.70
C SER A 120 9.07 15.56 14.14
N VAL A 121 10.00 14.68 14.49
CA VAL A 121 10.03 13.30 14.02
C VAL A 121 10.15 12.36 15.21
N SER A 122 9.47 11.22 15.13
CA SER A 122 9.61 10.13 16.08
C SER A 122 9.51 8.81 15.33
N SER A 123 10.15 7.77 15.85
CA SER A 123 10.00 6.42 15.32
C SER A 123 9.90 5.41 16.45
N ALA A 124 9.35 4.25 16.12
CA ALA A 124 9.26 3.11 17.01
C ALA A 124 9.45 1.82 16.21
N THR A 125 10.25 0.90 16.74
CA THR A 125 10.31 -0.46 16.25
C THR A 125 9.33 -1.32 17.03
N ILE A 126 8.24 -1.72 16.38
CA ILE A 126 7.30 -2.70 16.93
C ILE A 126 7.66 -4.10 16.46
N HIS A 127 7.23 -5.09 17.22
CA HIS A 127 7.53 -6.50 16.96
C HIS A 127 6.22 -7.23 16.69
N LEU A 128 5.85 -7.26 15.40
CA LEU A 128 4.57 -7.78 14.93
C LEU A 128 4.57 -9.32 14.97
N PRO A 129 3.46 -9.94 15.41
CA PRO A 129 3.35 -11.40 15.45
C PRO A 129 3.34 -11.98 14.03
N PHE A 130 4.38 -12.73 13.69
CA PHE A 130 4.53 -13.41 12.41
C PHE A 130 3.64 -14.67 12.37
N ASN A 131 3.07 -14.96 11.20
CA ASN A 131 2.27 -16.16 10.99
C ASN A 131 3.12 -17.43 11.16
N ARG A 132 2.49 -18.50 11.63
CA ARG A 132 3.15 -19.81 11.71
C ARG A 132 3.00 -20.54 10.39
N TYR A 133 4.12 -21.03 9.86
CA TYR A 133 4.17 -21.83 8.64
C TYR A 133 4.69 -23.24 8.97
N PRO A 134 4.29 -24.26 8.19
CA PRO A 134 4.91 -25.57 8.27
C PRO A 134 6.43 -25.47 8.00
N PRO A 135 7.23 -26.46 8.42
CA PRO A 135 8.66 -26.49 8.14
C PRO A 135 8.94 -26.30 6.65
N ARG A 136 10.01 -25.58 6.32
CA ARG A 136 10.35 -25.23 4.92
C ARG A 136 10.44 -26.44 3.99
N ALA A 137 10.91 -27.59 4.50
CA ALA A 137 10.96 -28.83 3.72
C ALA A 137 9.55 -29.27 3.26
N GLU A 138 8.54 -29.15 4.12
CA GLU A 138 7.15 -29.48 3.81
C GLU A 138 6.55 -28.48 2.83
N THR A 139 6.75 -27.18 3.04
CA THR A 139 6.25 -26.16 2.10
C THR A 139 6.92 -26.23 0.73
N THR A 140 8.20 -26.64 0.69
CA THR A 140 8.92 -26.88 -0.57
C THR A 140 8.30 -28.05 -1.32
N ALA A 141 8.04 -29.17 -0.63
CA ALA A 141 7.37 -30.33 -1.22
C ALA A 141 5.96 -29.96 -1.75
N ALA A 142 5.20 -29.18 -0.98
CA ALA A 142 3.87 -28.71 -1.38
C ALA A 142 3.92 -27.80 -2.62
N LEU A 143 4.91 -26.90 -2.70
CA LEU A 143 5.13 -26.07 -3.89
C LEU A 143 5.48 -26.92 -5.12
N SER A 144 6.40 -27.89 -4.98
CA SER A 144 6.76 -28.81 -6.07
C SER A 144 5.58 -29.65 -6.54
N ALA A 145 4.73 -30.11 -5.63
CA ALA A 145 3.51 -30.84 -5.97
C ALA A 145 2.52 -29.96 -6.75
N ALA A 146 2.25 -28.75 -6.25
CA ALA A 146 1.35 -27.80 -6.91
C ALA A 146 1.84 -27.38 -8.30
N GLN A 147 3.16 -27.25 -8.49
CA GLN A 147 3.76 -27.01 -9.80
C GLN A 147 3.57 -28.21 -10.73
N SER A 148 3.83 -29.43 -10.25
CA SER A 148 3.68 -30.66 -11.05
C SER A 148 2.24 -30.86 -11.54
N ASP A 149 1.27 -30.56 -10.68
CA ASP A 149 -0.16 -30.61 -11.01
C ASP A 149 -0.52 -29.58 -12.09
N LEU A 150 -0.03 -28.34 -11.96
CA LEU A 150 -0.24 -27.29 -12.95
C LEU A 150 0.36 -27.69 -14.32
N ASP A 151 1.61 -28.14 -14.33
CA ASP A 151 2.29 -28.57 -15.56
C ASP A 151 1.55 -29.74 -16.23
N ALA A 152 0.99 -30.67 -15.44
CA ALA A 152 0.22 -31.79 -15.98
C ALA A 152 -1.09 -31.32 -16.64
N LEU A 153 -1.79 -30.38 -16.01
CA LEU A 153 -3.00 -29.78 -16.58
C LEU A 153 -2.70 -29.03 -17.88
N GLU A 154 -1.63 -28.22 -17.90
CA GLU A 154 -1.20 -27.49 -19.10
C GLU A 154 -0.80 -28.43 -20.23
N ARG A 155 -0.01 -29.49 -19.95
CA ARG A 155 0.38 -30.51 -20.92
C ARG A 155 -0.82 -31.27 -21.50
N SER A 156 -1.85 -31.51 -20.69
CA SER A 156 -3.08 -32.20 -21.14
C SER A 156 -4.03 -31.31 -21.95
N GLY A 157 -3.74 -30.01 -22.06
CA GLY A 157 -4.66 -29.05 -22.67
C GLY A 157 -5.96 -28.87 -21.88
N ALA A 158 -5.89 -28.95 -20.56
CA ALA A 158 -7.06 -28.83 -19.69
C ALA A 158 -7.78 -27.49 -19.88
N ALA A 159 -9.08 -27.46 -19.57
CA ALA A 159 -9.87 -26.25 -19.75
C ALA A 159 -9.40 -25.12 -18.81
N PRO A 160 -9.57 -23.83 -19.19
CA PRO A 160 -9.19 -22.69 -18.35
C PRO A 160 -9.76 -22.73 -16.92
N GLY A 161 -10.98 -23.26 -16.75
CA GLY A 161 -11.62 -23.44 -15.45
C GLY A 161 -10.92 -24.43 -14.51
N GLN A 162 -10.03 -25.28 -15.04
CA GLN A 162 -9.18 -26.19 -14.25
C GLN A 162 -7.79 -25.61 -14.02
N ILE A 163 -7.23 -24.91 -15.03
CA ILE A 163 -5.91 -24.28 -14.96
C ILE A 163 -5.89 -23.13 -13.95
N GLY A 164 -6.92 -22.26 -13.94
CA GLY A 164 -7.00 -21.12 -13.03
C GLY A 164 -6.82 -21.51 -11.56
N PRO A 165 -7.65 -22.43 -11.01
CA PRO A 165 -7.50 -22.91 -9.64
C PRO A 165 -6.14 -23.58 -9.36
N ALA A 166 -5.53 -24.26 -10.34
CA ALA A 166 -4.20 -24.83 -10.18
C ALA A 166 -3.11 -23.75 -10.06
N LYS A 167 -3.21 -22.67 -10.86
CA LYS A 167 -2.34 -21.50 -10.73
C LYS A 167 -2.49 -20.84 -9.35
N THR A 168 -3.72 -20.67 -8.85
CA THR A 168 -3.97 -20.15 -7.50
C THR A 168 -3.33 -21.03 -6.42
N ARG A 169 -3.51 -22.36 -6.50
CA ARG A 169 -2.87 -23.29 -5.54
C ARG A 169 -1.34 -23.18 -5.56
N ARG A 170 -0.75 -23.13 -6.76
CA ARG A 170 0.71 -22.95 -6.93
C ARG A 170 1.18 -21.60 -6.37
N LEU A 171 0.44 -20.52 -6.63
CA LEU A 171 0.73 -19.19 -6.10
C LEU A 171 0.72 -19.20 -4.56
N TYR A 172 -0.32 -19.76 -3.94
CA TYR A 172 -0.44 -19.82 -2.48
C TYR A 172 0.64 -20.70 -1.85
N ALA A 173 0.99 -21.83 -2.49
CA ALA A 173 2.10 -22.67 -2.05
C ALA A 173 3.44 -21.91 -2.14
N SER A 174 3.63 -21.10 -3.18
CA SER A 174 4.83 -20.27 -3.36
C SER A 174 4.96 -19.21 -2.26
N ILE A 175 3.86 -18.53 -1.92
CA ILE A 175 3.81 -17.53 -0.84
C ILE A 175 4.14 -18.19 0.50
N ARG A 176 3.48 -19.30 0.83
CA ARG A 176 3.74 -20.04 2.08
C ARG A 176 5.18 -20.53 2.18
N ASN A 177 5.75 -21.04 1.07
CA ASN A 177 7.13 -21.49 1.05
C ASN A 177 8.13 -20.35 1.27
N PHE A 178 7.86 -19.18 0.69
CA PHE A 178 8.67 -17.99 0.89
C PHE A 178 8.61 -17.51 2.35
N TYR A 179 7.42 -17.44 2.96
CA TYR A 179 7.28 -17.04 4.37
C TYR A 179 7.78 -18.09 5.36
N ALA A 180 7.74 -19.37 5.03
CA ALA A 180 8.39 -20.42 5.83
C ALA A 180 9.92 -20.21 5.90
N LEU A 181 10.54 -19.77 4.80
CA LEU A 181 11.96 -19.40 4.80
C LEU A 181 12.21 -18.15 5.67
N GLU A 182 11.38 -17.11 5.56
CA GLU A 182 11.53 -15.93 6.44
C GLU A 182 11.33 -16.27 7.92
N ALA A 183 10.42 -17.19 8.24
CA ALA A 183 10.19 -17.66 9.60
C ALA A 183 11.43 -18.32 10.24
N GLU A 184 12.31 -18.95 9.45
CA GLU A 184 13.58 -19.52 9.95
C GLU A 184 14.51 -18.45 10.54
N ALA A 185 14.41 -17.20 10.06
CA ALA A 185 15.17 -16.06 10.58
C ALA A 185 14.48 -15.37 11.78
N LEU A 186 13.27 -15.79 12.15
CA LEU A 186 12.43 -15.20 13.20
C LEU A 186 12.10 -16.27 14.27
N PRO A 187 13.08 -16.71 15.08
CA PRO A 187 12.90 -17.83 16.00
C PRO A 187 11.86 -17.57 17.11
N ASP A 188 11.59 -16.31 17.45
CA ASP A 188 10.56 -15.90 18.39
C ASP A 188 9.19 -15.63 17.72
N GLY A 189 9.11 -15.79 16.39
CA GLY A 189 7.92 -15.51 15.60
C GLY A 189 7.53 -14.03 15.59
N ARG A 190 8.50 -13.11 15.76
CA ARG A 190 8.22 -11.67 15.78
C ARG A 190 8.98 -10.95 14.68
N LEU A 191 8.24 -10.25 13.83
CA LEU A 191 8.80 -9.42 12.78
C LEU A 191 9.10 -8.01 13.33
N PRO A 192 10.37 -7.60 13.45
CA PRO A 192 10.69 -6.21 13.76
C PRO A 192 10.24 -5.31 12.62
N THR A 193 9.55 -4.23 12.94
CA THR A 193 8.92 -3.32 11.97
C THR A 193 9.06 -1.90 12.49
N GLU A 194 9.80 -1.06 11.77
CA GLU A 194 9.90 0.36 12.07
C GLU A 194 8.65 1.09 11.56
N ILE A 195 8.05 1.88 12.44
CA ILE A 195 7.05 2.89 12.10
C ILE A 195 7.67 4.25 12.39
N GLN A 196 7.63 5.15 11.41
CA GLN A 196 8.14 6.52 11.56
C GLN A 196 6.99 7.50 11.39
N ALA A 197 6.94 8.51 12.25
CA ALA A 197 5.96 9.57 12.22
C ALA A 197 6.65 10.93 12.16
N ILE A 198 6.10 11.83 11.34
CA ILE A 198 6.56 13.20 11.19
C ILE A 198 5.35 14.11 11.45
N ARG A 199 5.51 15.03 12.39
CA ARG A 199 4.60 16.17 12.53
C ARG A 199 5.06 17.27 11.59
N LEU A 200 4.16 17.73 10.73
CA LEU A 200 4.37 18.87 9.85
C LEU A 200 3.28 19.91 10.12
N GLY A 201 3.58 20.88 10.96
CA GLY A 201 2.60 21.86 11.45
C GLY A 201 1.51 21.18 12.28
N SER A 202 0.28 21.17 11.75
CA SER A 202 -0.87 20.46 12.32
C SER A 202 -1.05 19.05 11.78
N ALA A 203 -0.34 18.65 10.72
CA ALA A 203 -0.50 17.34 10.09
C ALA A 203 0.41 16.28 10.72
N LEU A 204 -0.07 15.04 10.72
CA LEU A 204 0.69 13.84 11.08
C LEU A 204 0.90 12.98 9.84
N LEU A 205 2.16 12.75 9.48
CA LEU A 205 2.56 11.84 8.41
C LEU A 205 3.12 10.57 9.05
N VAL A 206 2.64 9.40 8.64
CA VAL A 206 3.04 8.11 9.20
C VAL A 206 3.53 7.18 8.11
N ALA A 207 4.83 6.92 8.10
CA ALA A 207 5.46 5.92 7.26
C ALA A 207 5.25 4.51 7.84
N VAL A 208 4.71 3.62 7.02
CA VAL A 208 4.48 2.22 7.36
C VAL A 208 5.09 1.34 6.26
N PRO A 209 5.92 0.34 6.61
CA PRO A 209 6.67 -0.44 5.64
C PRO A 209 5.84 -1.60 5.07
N GLY A 210 4.58 -1.38 4.72
CA GLY A 210 3.68 -2.42 4.24
C GLY A 210 2.44 -1.88 3.55
N GLU A 211 1.59 -2.80 3.09
CA GLU A 211 0.34 -2.51 2.40
C GLU A 211 -0.84 -2.62 3.37
N LEU A 212 -1.14 -1.50 4.03
CA LEU A 212 -2.25 -1.42 4.98
C LEU A 212 -3.60 -1.50 4.28
N PHE A 213 -4.52 -2.26 4.87
CA PHE A 213 -5.93 -2.17 4.52
C PHE A 213 -6.52 -0.82 4.89
N VAL A 214 -7.42 -0.33 4.04
CA VAL A 214 -7.99 1.01 4.12
C VAL A 214 -8.73 1.24 5.44
N GLU A 215 -9.34 0.20 5.99
CA GLU A 215 -10.11 0.24 7.24
C GLU A 215 -9.24 0.69 8.43
N ILE A 216 -7.96 0.32 8.44
CA ILE A 216 -7.02 0.73 9.48
C ILE A 216 -6.79 2.24 9.42
N ALA A 217 -6.58 2.78 8.22
CA ALA A 217 -6.41 4.22 8.03
C ALA A 217 -7.69 5.00 8.35
N LEU A 218 -8.86 4.53 7.90
CA LEU A 218 -10.15 5.16 8.19
C LEU A 218 -10.43 5.21 9.70
N ARG A 219 -10.10 4.14 10.43
CA ARG A 219 -10.19 4.10 11.89
C ARG A 219 -9.29 5.15 12.53
N LEU A 220 -8.01 5.22 12.14
CA LEU A 220 -7.06 6.20 12.67
C LEU A 220 -7.51 7.63 12.36
N LYS A 221 -7.99 7.90 11.14
CA LYS A 221 -8.54 9.20 10.71
C LYS A 221 -9.75 9.62 11.54
N ALA A 222 -10.65 8.69 11.87
CA ALA A 222 -11.82 8.98 12.69
C ALA A 222 -11.49 9.27 14.16
N GLU A 223 -10.29 8.90 14.62
CA GLU A 223 -9.86 9.02 16.02
C GLU A 223 -8.87 10.17 16.26
N THR A 224 -8.30 10.76 15.19
CA THR A 224 -7.31 11.84 15.29
C THR A 224 -7.94 13.18 14.92
N ASP A 225 -7.54 14.23 15.64
CA ASP A 225 -7.98 15.61 15.40
C ASP A 225 -7.10 16.35 14.38
N HIS A 226 -6.13 15.66 13.79
CA HIS A 226 -5.11 16.21 12.91
C HIS A 226 -5.24 15.63 11.50
N PRO A 227 -4.93 16.40 10.43
CA PRO A 227 -4.79 15.83 9.10
C PRO A 227 -3.77 14.67 9.11
N LEU A 228 -4.24 13.46 8.79
CA LEU A 228 -3.45 12.24 8.85
C LEU A 228 -3.12 11.73 7.45
N PHE A 229 -1.83 11.53 7.21
CA PHE A 229 -1.27 10.99 5.97
C PHE A 229 -0.63 9.63 6.27
N ILE A 230 -1.29 8.56 5.91
CA ILE A 230 -0.69 7.22 5.96
C ILE A 230 0.13 7.03 4.69
N MET A 231 1.42 6.75 4.84
CA MET A 231 2.35 6.51 3.75
C MET A 231 2.73 5.02 3.76
N GLY A 232 2.02 4.22 2.97
CA GLY A 232 2.30 2.80 2.81
C GLY A 232 3.58 2.57 1.99
N ILE A 233 4.16 1.37 2.11
CA ILE A 233 5.38 0.98 1.37
C ILE A 233 6.52 2.01 1.56
N THR A 234 6.67 2.53 2.78
CA THR A 234 7.68 3.55 3.11
C THR A 234 8.67 2.99 4.14
N ASN A 235 9.97 3.25 3.95
CA ASN A 235 11.09 2.76 4.78
C ASN A 235 11.27 1.23 4.85
N GLY A 236 10.51 0.47 4.04
CA GLY A 236 10.62 -0.98 3.96
C GLY A 236 9.40 -1.60 3.30
N TYR A 237 9.41 -2.93 3.20
CA TYR A 237 8.28 -3.68 2.65
C TYR A 237 8.12 -5.04 3.33
N MET A 238 7.01 -5.21 4.04
CA MET A 238 6.65 -6.43 4.77
C MET A 238 5.47 -7.20 4.16
N GLY A 239 4.92 -6.74 3.03
CA GLY A 239 3.68 -7.29 2.44
C GLY A 239 2.42 -6.67 3.05
N TYR A 240 1.32 -7.41 2.98
CA TYR A 240 0.01 -6.94 3.41
C TYR A 240 -0.12 -6.82 4.93
N LEU A 241 -0.87 -5.80 5.35
CA LEU A 241 -1.32 -5.54 6.70
C LEU A 241 -2.85 -5.44 6.72
N PRO A 242 -3.56 -6.59 6.73
CA PRO A 242 -5.01 -6.62 6.82
C PRO A 242 -5.51 -6.14 8.19
N ASN A 243 -6.73 -5.62 8.23
CA ASN A 243 -7.44 -5.45 9.49
C ASN A 243 -7.88 -6.81 10.04
N ARG A 244 -8.18 -6.89 11.34
CA ARG A 244 -8.58 -8.10 12.07
C ARG A 244 -9.72 -8.83 11.39
N ASP A 245 -10.77 -8.12 10.98
CA ASP A 245 -11.95 -8.76 10.39
C ASP A 245 -11.66 -9.42 9.03
N ALA A 246 -10.67 -8.94 8.26
CA ALA A 246 -10.29 -9.57 6.99
C ALA A 246 -9.79 -11.01 7.18
N TYR A 247 -9.13 -11.32 8.31
CA TYR A 247 -8.66 -12.68 8.59
C TYR A 247 -9.79 -13.70 8.71
N ARG A 248 -11.01 -13.26 9.05
CA ARG A 248 -12.20 -14.15 9.08
C ARG A 248 -12.74 -14.44 7.69
N SER A 249 -12.61 -13.47 6.78
CA SER A 249 -13.10 -13.56 5.40
C SER A 249 -12.10 -14.24 4.47
N GLY A 250 -10.81 -14.24 4.82
CA GLY A 250 -9.73 -14.76 3.98
C GLY A 250 -9.48 -13.87 2.77
N GLY A 251 -8.99 -14.45 1.68
CA GLY A 251 -8.64 -13.74 0.45
C GLY A 251 -7.13 -13.73 0.17
N TYR A 252 -6.77 -13.26 -1.03
CA TYR A 252 -5.39 -13.26 -1.52
C TYR A 252 -4.47 -12.46 -0.60
N GLU A 253 -4.89 -11.27 -0.19
CA GLU A 253 -4.14 -10.35 0.65
C GLU A 253 -3.90 -10.93 2.05
N VAL A 254 -4.88 -11.65 2.61
CA VAL A 254 -4.76 -12.34 3.91
C VAL A 254 -3.79 -13.54 3.80
N VAL A 255 -3.88 -14.31 2.73
CA VAL A 255 -2.92 -15.41 2.46
C VAL A 255 -1.51 -14.86 2.25
N SER A 256 -1.41 -13.66 1.67
CA SER A 256 -0.19 -12.90 1.41
C SER A 256 0.22 -11.99 2.56
N ALA A 257 -0.40 -12.11 3.74
CA ALA A 257 0.01 -11.40 4.94
C ALA A 257 1.01 -12.25 5.72
N LYS A 258 2.16 -11.64 6.04
CA LYS A 258 3.20 -12.27 6.88
C LYS A 258 2.81 -12.33 8.35
N VAL A 259 1.92 -11.45 8.78
CA VAL A 259 1.56 -11.25 10.19
C VAL A 259 0.18 -11.78 10.50
N THR A 260 -0.09 -12.00 11.79
CA THR A 260 -1.40 -12.44 12.29
C THR A 260 -2.36 -11.26 12.46
N GLU A 261 -3.65 -11.55 12.71
CA GLU A 261 -4.69 -10.55 13.02
C GLU A 261 -4.39 -9.62 14.21
N ALA A 262 -3.45 -10.01 15.08
CA ALA A 262 -3.02 -9.18 16.22
C ALA A 262 -2.11 -8.02 15.79
N ALA A 263 -1.62 -8.00 14.55
CA ALA A 263 -0.77 -6.93 14.04
C ALA A 263 -1.49 -5.57 13.97
N GLU A 264 -2.80 -5.55 13.68
CA GLU A 264 -3.57 -4.30 13.59
C GLU A 264 -3.48 -3.51 14.91
N ASP A 265 -3.81 -4.14 16.04
CA ASP A 265 -3.85 -3.45 17.33
C ASP A 265 -2.47 -2.93 17.76
N LEU A 266 -1.41 -3.67 17.46
CA LEU A 266 -0.04 -3.23 17.74
C LEU A 266 0.38 -2.05 16.87
N LEU A 267 0.02 -2.07 15.59
CA LEU A 267 0.29 -0.99 14.65
C LEU A 267 -0.48 0.27 15.04
N VAL A 268 -1.79 0.16 15.27
CA VAL A 268 -2.65 1.27 15.71
C VAL A 268 -2.17 1.85 17.04
N GLY A 269 -1.82 0.98 18.00
CA GLY A 269 -1.25 1.40 19.28
C GLY A 269 0.03 2.21 19.11
N ALA A 270 0.96 1.73 18.28
CA ALA A 270 2.22 2.41 18.02
C ALA A 270 2.03 3.77 17.33
N ILE A 271 1.11 3.86 16.37
CA ILE A 271 0.80 5.12 15.67
C ILE A 271 0.21 6.13 16.66
N ARG A 272 -0.73 5.72 17.52
CA ARG A 272 -1.29 6.59 18.57
C ARG A 272 -0.23 7.02 19.58
N ASP A 273 0.73 6.17 19.91
CA ASP A 273 1.82 6.52 20.82
C ASP A 273 2.76 7.56 20.18
N LEU A 274 3.07 7.41 18.90
CA LEU A 274 3.86 8.37 18.13
C LEU A 274 3.13 9.72 17.99
N ASP A 275 1.83 9.69 17.69
CA ASP A 275 0.97 10.87 17.66
C ASP A 275 1.04 11.63 18.98
N ARG A 276 0.78 10.94 20.11
CA ARG A 276 0.89 11.56 21.44
C ARG A 276 2.27 12.16 21.67
N ARG A 277 3.38 11.46 21.39
CA ARG A 277 4.74 12.02 21.57
C ARG A 277 4.96 13.31 20.78
N LEU A 278 4.46 13.37 19.54
CA LEU A 278 4.68 14.50 18.64
C LEU A 278 3.77 15.71 18.94
N PHE A 279 2.59 15.47 19.52
CA PHE A 279 1.59 16.51 19.78
C PHE A 279 1.41 16.86 21.27
N SER A 280 1.85 16.02 22.21
CA SER A 280 1.76 16.31 23.67
C SER A 280 2.88 17.22 24.17
N GLU A 281 4.04 17.28 23.52
CA GLU A 281 5.13 18.22 23.86
C GLU A 281 4.82 19.68 23.41
N ALA A 282 3.54 20.02 23.25
CA ALA A 282 3.06 21.31 22.77
C ALA A 282 2.21 22.10 23.79
N ALA A 283 2.21 21.68 25.06
CA ALA A 283 1.63 22.42 26.17
C ALA A 283 2.72 23.07 27.03
#